data_AF-A0A1C6DLF2-F1
#
_entry.id   AF-A0A1C6DLF2-F1
#
_cell.length_a   1.000
_cell.length_b   1.000
_cell.length_c   1.000
_cell.angle_alpha   90.00
_cell.angle_beta   90.00
_cell.angle_gamma   90.00
#
_symmetry.space_group_name_H-M   'P 1'
#
loop_
_entity.id
_entity.type
_entity.pdbx_description
1 polymer ?
#
loop_
_entity_poly.entity_id
_entity_poly.type
_entity_poly.pdbx_seq_one_letter_code
_entity_poly.pdbx_strand_id
1 'polypeptide(L)'
;MIVKKVAKTTNKKWPVKAVLQKPDKKTVIIKIPDKKQSKSVFVRSHGCSLEAISVALQLQGIRKTPEQIREWCRTHLAGYNGSKVTVFGAAKVINGITGKKVAVWHSNTGKNNKKVRQNINRALKQGKVVLFEQKDPIHTVVFLGHKNKKLQIATYGGVHNGTVAGQVSKKALHGKAGAAQQHNYFCGSSGAAGYVTVKGGS
;
A
#
# COMPACT_ATOMS: atom_id res chain seq x y z
N MET A 1 2.26 -14.24 6.23
CA MET A 1 2.39 -13.00 6.99
C MET A 1 1.40 -12.99 8.13
N ILE A 2 1.91 -13.06 9.34
CA ILE A 2 1.12 -13.03 10.59
C ILE A 2 1.43 -11.70 11.28
N VAL A 3 0.40 -10.98 11.73
CA VAL A 3 0.58 -9.78 12.55
C VAL A 3 0.55 -10.20 14.01
N LYS A 4 1.70 -10.15 14.68
CA LYS A 4 1.85 -10.60 16.08
C LYS A 4 1.32 -9.55 17.05
N LYS A 5 1.69 -8.29 16.84
CA LYS A 5 1.33 -7.18 17.73
C LYS A 5 1.04 -5.92 16.92
N VAL A 6 0.08 -5.14 17.40
CA VAL A 6 -0.19 -3.76 16.98
C VAL A 6 -0.20 -2.95 18.27
N ALA A 7 0.55 -1.86 18.32
CA ALA A 7 0.67 -1.04 19.53
C ALA A 7 0.78 0.44 19.16
N LYS A 8 0.23 1.30 20.01
CA LYS A 8 0.42 2.75 19.93
C LYS A 8 1.88 3.11 20.23
N THR A 9 2.30 4.27 19.76
CA THR A 9 3.59 4.89 20.08
C THR A 9 3.35 6.33 20.54
N THR A 10 4.38 6.96 21.12
CA THR A 10 4.35 8.38 21.49
C THR A 10 4.67 9.30 20.31
N ASN A 11 5.15 8.77 19.19
CA ASN A 11 5.52 9.56 18.03
C ASN A 11 4.29 9.87 17.18
N LYS A 12 3.87 11.14 17.17
CA LYS A 12 2.69 11.59 16.40
C LYS A 12 2.78 11.26 14.92
N LYS A 13 3.96 11.36 14.29
CA LYS A 13 4.17 11.01 12.85
C LYS A 13 4.02 9.52 12.57
N TRP A 14 4.20 8.68 13.58
CA TRP A 14 4.18 7.22 13.51
C TRP A 14 3.38 6.63 14.68
N PRO A 15 2.11 6.97 14.83
CA PRO A 15 1.40 6.78 16.08
C PRO A 15 1.11 5.30 16.39
N VAL A 16 1.25 4.41 15.40
CA VAL A 16 1.12 2.97 15.56
C VAL A 16 2.33 2.24 14.98
N LYS A 17 2.72 1.14 15.63
CA LYS A 17 3.65 0.14 15.09
C LYS A 17 3.00 -1.24 15.04
N ALA A 18 3.32 -2.02 14.02
CA ALA A 18 2.93 -3.41 13.85
C ALA A 18 4.16 -4.32 13.79
N VAL A 19 4.13 -5.41 14.54
CA VAL A 19 5.14 -6.48 14.48
C VAL A 19 4.61 -7.56 13.55
N LEU A 20 5.27 -7.72 12.41
CA LEU A 20 4.94 -8.68 11.37
C LEU A 20 5.87 -9.88 11.46
N GLN A 21 5.34 -11.09 11.35
CA GLN A 21 6.10 -12.32 11.24
C GLN A 21 5.96 -12.90 9.83
N LYS A 22 7.09 -13.06 9.15
CA LYS A 22 7.22 -13.67 7.84
C LYS A 22 7.12 -15.22 7.93
N PRO A 23 6.93 -15.93 6.81
CA PRO A 23 6.85 -17.40 6.80
C PRO A 23 8.10 -18.09 7.38
N ASP A 24 9.28 -17.53 7.13
CA ASP A 24 10.59 -17.94 7.66
C ASP A 24 10.79 -17.59 9.15
N LYS A 25 9.72 -17.21 9.86
CA LYS A 25 9.70 -16.79 11.26
C LYS A 25 10.43 -15.48 11.59
N LYS A 26 11.17 -14.88 10.66
CA LYS A 26 11.77 -13.55 10.85
C LYS A 26 10.68 -12.51 11.13
N THR A 27 11.01 -11.55 11.99
CA THR A 27 10.09 -10.47 12.33
C THR A 27 10.52 -9.13 11.74
N VAL A 28 9.56 -8.32 11.35
CA VAL A 28 9.76 -6.95 10.87
C VAL A 28 8.83 -6.02 11.63
N ILE A 29 9.37 -4.91 12.11
CA ILE A 29 8.59 -3.86 12.75
C ILE A 29 8.28 -2.78 11.73
N ILE A 30 6.99 -2.58 11.46
CA ILE A 30 6.50 -1.55 10.57
C ILE A 30 5.87 -0.43 11.40
N LYS A 31 6.29 0.81 11.15
CA LYS A 31 5.67 2.02 11.70
C LYS A 31 4.64 2.52 10.71
N ILE A 32 3.41 2.81 11.17
CA ILE A 32 2.33 3.30 10.31
C ILE A 32 2.39 4.84 10.32
N PRO A 33 2.69 5.49 9.20
CA PRO A 33 2.75 6.95 9.17
C PRO A 33 1.36 7.54 9.30
N ASP A 34 1.23 8.69 9.94
CA ASP A 34 0.02 9.51 9.87
C ASP A 34 0.26 10.71 8.94
N LYS A 35 -0.34 10.65 7.74
CA LYS A 35 -0.21 11.73 6.75
C LYS A 35 -0.75 13.07 7.27
N LYS A 36 -1.66 13.09 8.26
CA LYS A 36 -2.20 14.33 8.83
C LYS A 36 -1.13 15.15 9.57
N GLN A 37 -0.07 14.51 10.03
CA GLN A 37 1.08 15.18 10.66
C GLN A 37 2.05 15.81 9.65
N SER A 38 1.77 15.68 8.35
CA SER A 38 2.60 16.27 7.31
C SER A 38 2.53 17.80 7.33
N LYS A 39 3.66 18.45 7.06
CA LYS A 39 3.70 19.90 6.81
C LYS A 39 3.04 20.28 5.48
N SER A 40 3.02 19.36 4.49
CA SER A 40 2.46 19.61 3.16
C SER A 40 0.94 19.45 3.17
N VAL A 41 0.23 20.52 2.77
CA VAL A 41 -1.24 20.50 2.56
C VAL A 41 -1.62 19.36 1.63
N PHE A 42 -0.88 19.20 0.53
CA PHE A 42 -1.13 18.14 -0.45
C PHE A 42 -1.04 16.75 0.18
N VAL A 43 -0.01 16.47 0.99
CA VAL A 43 0.15 15.16 1.62
C VAL A 43 -0.96 14.90 2.64
N ARG A 44 -1.39 15.93 3.40
CA ARG A 44 -2.50 15.81 4.34
C ARG A 44 -3.81 15.42 3.63
N SER A 45 -4.07 15.98 2.44
CA SER A 45 -5.31 15.77 1.68
C SER A 45 -5.28 14.56 0.74
N HIS A 46 -4.15 14.26 0.12
CA HIS A 46 -4.04 13.29 -0.99
C HIS A 46 -2.90 12.27 -0.83
N GLY A 47 -2.21 12.26 0.31
CA GLY A 47 -1.03 11.42 0.54
C GLY A 47 -1.30 9.97 0.94
N CYS A 48 -2.51 9.42 0.74
CA CYS A 48 -2.82 8.05 1.15
C CYS A 48 -1.95 6.99 0.44
N SER A 49 -1.71 7.13 -0.87
CA SER A 49 -0.79 6.25 -1.59
C SER A 49 0.67 6.43 -1.15
N LEU A 50 1.08 7.65 -0.79
CA LEU A 50 2.42 7.93 -0.26
C LEU A 50 2.65 7.29 1.12
N GLU A 51 1.64 7.32 1.99
CA GLU A 51 1.62 6.62 3.27
C GLU A 51 1.77 5.11 3.06
N ALA A 52 1.02 4.57 2.11
CA ALA A 52 1.05 3.16 1.76
C ALA A 52 2.41 2.72 1.18
N ILE A 53 3.03 3.54 0.34
CA ILE A 53 4.41 3.34 -0.16
C ILE A 53 5.41 3.36 1.00
N SER A 54 5.27 4.31 1.95
CA SER A 54 6.13 4.40 3.12
C SER A 54 6.08 3.15 4.00
N VAL A 55 4.89 2.57 4.18
CA VAL A 55 4.71 1.28 4.85
C VAL A 55 5.41 0.15 4.09
N ALA A 56 5.25 0.09 2.77
CA ALA A 56 5.87 -0.95 1.94
C ALA A 56 7.41 -0.89 1.94
N LEU A 57 7.99 0.30 1.88
CA LEU A 57 9.45 0.50 1.90
C LEU A 57 10.10 -0.04 3.18
N GLN A 58 9.39 0.01 4.32
CA GLN A 58 9.92 -0.49 5.59
C GLN A 58 10.13 -2.01 5.59
N LEU A 59 9.45 -2.76 4.71
CA LEU A 59 9.73 -4.19 4.52
C LEU A 59 11.10 -4.45 3.90
N GLN A 60 11.69 -3.43 3.27
CA GLN A 60 13.03 -3.43 2.68
C GLN A 60 14.05 -2.73 3.60
N GLY A 61 13.67 -2.41 4.85
CA GLY A 61 14.51 -1.65 5.77
C GLY A 61 14.60 -0.15 5.47
N ILE A 62 13.87 0.35 4.45
CA ILE A 62 13.93 1.74 4.03
C ILE A 62 12.83 2.53 4.73
N ARG A 63 13.21 3.60 5.45
CA ARG A 63 12.27 4.52 6.09
C ARG A 63 12.28 5.87 5.39
N LYS A 64 11.21 6.18 4.67
CA LYS A 64 10.94 7.49 4.06
C LYS A 64 9.59 8.02 4.47
N THR A 65 9.49 9.33 4.73
CA THR A 65 8.20 9.98 5.00
C THR A 65 7.39 10.15 3.72
N PRO A 66 6.07 10.34 3.80
CA PRO A 66 5.25 10.64 2.62
C PRO A 66 5.77 11.84 1.80
N GLU A 67 6.33 12.87 2.43
CA GLU A 67 6.92 14.04 1.76
C GLU A 67 8.18 13.65 0.96
N GLN A 68 9.08 12.87 1.55
CA GLN A 68 10.28 12.41 0.85
C GLN A 68 9.93 11.53 -0.36
N ILE A 69 8.88 10.73 -0.24
CA ILE A 69 8.37 9.91 -1.35
C ILE A 69 7.76 10.82 -2.43
N ARG A 70 6.97 11.83 -2.05
CA ARG A 70 6.42 12.81 -3.00
C ARG A 70 7.54 13.52 -3.77
N GLU A 71 8.59 13.93 -3.09
CA GLU A 71 9.73 14.59 -3.73
C GLU A 71 10.46 13.66 -4.70
N TRP A 72 10.65 12.39 -4.30
CA TRP A 72 11.18 11.38 -5.21
C TRP A 72 10.30 11.22 -6.46
N CYS A 73 8.98 11.16 -6.30
CA CYS A 73 8.05 11.06 -7.42
C CYS A 73 8.16 12.26 -8.39
N ARG A 74 8.31 13.48 -7.86
CA ARG A 74 8.45 14.71 -8.65
C ARG A 74 9.69 14.72 -9.52
N THR A 75 10.77 14.14 -9.02
CA THR A 75 12.10 14.22 -9.62
C THR A 75 12.43 13.01 -10.51
N HIS A 76 11.77 11.87 -10.30
CA HIS A 76 12.14 10.61 -10.98
C HIS A 76 11.04 10.00 -11.86
N LEU A 77 9.79 10.43 -11.74
CA LEU A 77 8.71 9.93 -12.58
C LEU A 77 8.32 10.97 -13.64
N ALA A 78 8.35 10.54 -14.90
CA ALA A 78 7.77 11.30 -15.99
C ALA A 78 6.27 11.51 -15.79
N GLY A 79 5.75 12.63 -16.32
CA GLY A 79 4.32 12.96 -16.27
C GLY A 79 3.82 13.42 -14.90
N TYR A 80 4.70 13.88 -14.01
CA TYR A 80 4.27 14.53 -12.77
C TYR A 80 3.43 15.78 -13.08
N ASN A 81 2.16 15.75 -12.69
CA ASN A 81 1.17 16.80 -12.98
C ASN A 81 0.56 17.40 -11.70
N GLY A 82 1.24 17.25 -10.56
CA GLY A 82 0.70 17.68 -9.26
C GLY A 82 -0.36 16.77 -8.66
N SER A 83 -0.83 15.73 -9.37
CA SER A 83 -1.85 14.81 -8.87
C SER A 83 -1.29 13.75 -7.92
N LYS A 84 -2.20 13.02 -7.27
CA LYS A 84 -1.84 11.86 -6.44
C LYS A 84 -1.24 10.72 -7.28
N VAL A 85 -0.36 9.95 -6.63
CA VAL A 85 0.22 8.73 -7.22
C VAL A 85 -0.83 7.63 -7.24
N THR A 86 -1.04 6.99 -8.40
CA THR A 86 -1.95 5.83 -8.54
C THR A 86 -1.38 4.60 -7.84
N VAL A 87 -2.20 3.58 -7.53
CA VAL A 87 -1.65 2.31 -7.02
C VAL A 87 -0.73 1.62 -8.04
N PHE A 88 -0.96 1.83 -9.35
CA PHE A 88 -0.01 1.42 -10.40
C PHE A 88 1.33 2.17 -10.28
N GLY A 89 1.30 3.49 -10.15
CA GLY A 89 2.47 4.32 -9.91
C GLY A 89 3.23 3.93 -8.65
N ALA A 90 2.51 3.51 -7.58
CA ALA A 90 3.14 3.06 -6.35
C ALA A 90 4.09 1.87 -6.57
N ALA A 91 3.79 0.94 -7.47
CA ALA A 91 4.72 -0.15 -7.80
C ALA A 91 6.01 0.37 -8.45
N LYS A 92 5.91 1.34 -9.37
CA LYS A 92 7.06 1.98 -10.01
C LYS A 92 7.91 2.74 -8.99
N VAL A 93 7.28 3.49 -8.09
CA VAL A 93 7.95 4.23 -7.00
C VAL A 93 8.70 3.29 -6.07
N ILE A 94 8.04 2.23 -5.58
CA ILE A 94 8.66 1.28 -4.65
C ILE A 94 9.87 0.61 -5.32
N ASN A 95 9.72 0.15 -6.56
CA ASN A 95 10.83 -0.50 -7.28
C ASN A 95 11.98 0.48 -7.55
N GLY A 96 11.67 1.74 -7.93
CA GLY A 96 12.68 2.78 -8.15
C GLY A 96 13.47 3.12 -6.89
N ILE A 97 12.79 3.36 -5.77
CA ILE A 97 13.45 3.69 -4.49
C ILE A 97 14.29 2.52 -3.95
N THR A 98 13.84 1.28 -4.17
CA THR A 98 14.55 0.09 -3.68
C THR A 98 15.66 -0.39 -4.60
N GLY A 99 15.70 0.09 -5.86
CA GLY A 99 16.56 -0.45 -6.91
C GLY A 99 16.26 -1.92 -7.26
N LYS A 100 15.11 -2.47 -6.84
CA LYS A 100 14.78 -3.90 -6.95
C LYS A 100 13.35 -4.10 -7.44
N LYS A 101 13.10 -5.17 -8.19
CA LYS A 101 11.74 -5.59 -8.58
C LYS A 101 11.05 -6.31 -7.41
N VAL A 102 10.55 -5.55 -6.45
CA VAL A 102 9.91 -6.03 -5.20
C VAL A 102 8.39 -5.83 -5.18
N ALA A 103 7.90 -4.86 -5.95
CA ALA A 103 6.50 -4.49 -6.06
C ALA A 103 5.96 -4.86 -7.45
N VAL A 104 4.79 -5.50 -7.46
CA VAL A 104 4.10 -5.91 -8.70
C VAL A 104 2.65 -5.46 -8.62
N TRP A 105 2.20 -4.69 -9.60
CA TRP A 105 0.82 -4.27 -9.76
C TRP A 105 -0.02 -5.35 -10.43
N HIS A 106 -1.28 -5.44 -10.02
CA HIS A 106 -2.28 -6.36 -10.53
C HIS A 106 -3.60 -5.60 -10.72
N SER A 107 -4.24 -5.78 -11.88
CA SER A 107 -5.53 -5.16 -12.18
C SER A 107 -6.65 -5.75 -11.33
N ASN A 108 -7.60 -4.90 -10.93
CA ASN A 108 -8.88 -5.33 -10.37
C ASN A 108 -10.02 -4.74 -11.21
N THR A 109 -10.72 -5.58 -11.97
CA THR A 109 -11.77 -5.15 -12.90
C THR A 109 -13.18 -5.36 -12.35
N GLY A 110 -13.32 -5.86 -11.11
CA GLY A 110 -14.58 -6.31 -10.54
C GLY A 110 -15.02 -7.69 -11.07
N LYS A 111 -14.91 -7.92 -12.38
CA LYS A 111 -15.18 -9.23 -13.02
C LYS A 111 -14.25 -10.33 -12.49
N ASN A 112 -13.04 -9.97 -12.05
CA ASN A 112 -12.03 -10.92 -11.55
C ASN A 112 -11.96 -11.03 -10.01
N ASN A 113 -12.98 -10.55 -9.27
CA ASN A 113 -12.97 -10.49 -7.80
C ASN A 113 -12.64 -11.83 -7.10
N LYS A 114 -13.09 -12.98 -7.62
CA LYS A 114 -12.71 -14.30 -7.07
C LYS A 114 -11.19 -14.51 -7.15
N LYS A 115 -10.59 -14.25 -8.30
CA LYS A 115 -9.14 -14.38 -8.52
C LYS A 115 -8.34 -13.37 -7.70
N VAL A 116 -8.80 -12.11 -7.63
CA VAL A 116 -8.18 -11.07 -6.80
C VAL A 116 -8.10 -11.51 -5.34
N ARG A 117 -9.20 -12.00 -4.76
CA ARG A 117 -9.22 -12.53 -3.39
C ARG A 117 -8.22 -13.67 -3.18
N GLN A 118 -8.14 -14.61 -4.12
CA GLN A 118 -7.19 -15.72 -4.05
C GLN A 118 -5.74 -15.24 -4.12
N ASN A 119 -5.44 -14.32 -5.02
CA ASN A 119 -4.09 -13.77 -5.21
C ASN A 119 -3.63 -12.97 -3.99
N ILE A 120 -4.49 -12.12 -3.43
CA ILE A 120 -4.20 -11.36 -2.21
C ILE A 120 -3.91 -12.32 -1.04
N ASN A 121 -4.76 -13.31 -0.82
CA ASN A 121 -4.53 -14.29 0.26
C ASN A 121 -3.22 -15.07 0.05
N ARG A 122 -2.91 -15.47 -1.19
CA ARG A 122 -1.65 -16.15 -1.53
C ARG A 122 -0.46 -15.24 -1.25
N ALA A 123 -0.50 -13.98 -1.66
CA ALA A 123 0.56 -13.00 -1.43
C ALA A 123 0.81 -12.81 0.08
N LEU A 124 -0.26 -12.62 0.87
CA LEU A 124 -0.16 -12.50 2.33
C LEU A 124 0.43 -13.77 2.95
N LYS A 125 0.02 -14.98 2.51
CA LYS A 125 0.61 -16.25 2.97
C LYS A 125 2.11 -16.31 2.67
N GLN A 126 2.53 -15.87 1.49
CA GLN A 126 3.93 -15.80 1.06
C GLN A 126 4.78 -14.72 1.76
N GLY A 127 4.25 -14.00 2.76
CA GLY A 127 5.03 -12.98 3.46
C GLY A 127 5.11 -11.64 2.73
N LYS A 128 4.21 -11.38 1.78
CA LYS A 128 4.08 -10.08 1.12
C LYS A 128 3.05 -9.22 1.86
N VAL A 129 3.12 -7.91 1.70
CA VAL A 129 1.99 -7.01 1.99
C VAL A 129 1.29 -6.63 0.70
N VAL A 130 0.09 -6.07 0.81
CA VAL A 130 -0.69 -5.63 -0.34
C VAL A 130 -1.12 -4.18 -0.17
N LEU A 131 -0.74 -3.30 -1.10
CA LEU A 131 -1.35 -1.98 -1.26
C LEU A 131 -2.64 -2.16 -2.06
N PHE A 132 -3.75 -1.65 -1.56
CA PHE A 132 -5.07 -1.90 -2.12
C PHE A 132 -5.84 -0.59 -2.27
N GLU A 133 -6.43 -0.37 -3.44
CA GLU A 133 -7.21 0.82 -3.73
C GLU A 133 -8.70 0.60 -3.47
N GLN A 134 -9.26 1.43 -2.60
CA GLN A 134 -10.66 1.45 -2.23
C GLN A 134 -11.41 2.54 -3.00
N LYS A 135 -12.73 2.37 -3.19
CA LYS A 135 -13.65 3.37 -3.71
C LYS A 135 -14.37 4.12 -2.58
N ASP A 136 -14.89 5.30 -2.93
CA ASP A 136 -15.84 6.11 -2.14
C ASP A 136 -15.41 6.42 -0.69
N PRO A 137 -14.47 7.37 -0.49
CA PRO A 137 -13.64 8.04 -1.50
C PRO A 137 -12.49 7.15 -2.00
N ILE A 138 -11.86 7.52 -3.12
CA ILE A 138 -10.69 6.79 -3.61
C ILE A 138 -9.55 6.86 -2.60
N HIS A 139 -9.18 5.73 -2.02
CA HIS A 139 -8.25 5.65 -0.89
C HIS A 139 -7.33 4.44 -0.98
N THR A 140 -6.04 4.59 -0.68
CA THR A 140 -5.08 3.47 -0.67
C THR A 140 -4.81 3.02 0.76
N VAL A 141 -4.99 1.73 1.01
CA VAL A 141 -4.71 1.06 2.30
C VAL A 141 -3.66 -0.02 2.14
N VAL A 142 -3.06 -0.48 3.25
CA VAL A 142 -2.11 -1.60 3.24
C VAL A 142 -2.63 -2.78 4.04
N PHE A 143 -2.72 -3.93 3.41
CA PHE A 143 -2.99 -5.21 4.06
C PHE A 143 -1.68 -5.77 4.61
N LEU A 144 -1.54 -5.74 5.93
CA LEU A 144 -0.33 -6.15 6.64
C LEU A 144 -0.23 -7.67 6.82
N GLY A 145 -1.34 -8.40 6.78
CA GLY A 145 -1.42 -9.81 7.11
C GLY A 145 -2.61 -10.13 8.01
N HIS A 146 -2.59 -11.29 8.66
CA HIS A 146 -3.68 -11.72 9.54
C HIS A 146 -3.26 -11.75 11.02
N LYS A 147 -4.18 -11.33 11.90
CA LYS A 147 -4.12 -11.54 13.35
C LYS A 147 -5.44 -12.18 13.77
N ASN A 148 -5.39 -13.35 14.42
CA ASN A 148 -6.58 -14.07 14.87
C ASN A 148 -7.65 -14.22 13.76
N LYS A 149 -7.24 -14.69 12.58
CA LYS A 149 -8.07 -14.83 11.36
C LYS A 149 -8.61 -13.52 10.76
N LYS A 150 -8.43 -12.36 11.40
CA LYS A 150 -8.85 -11.04 10.89
C LYS A 150 -7.73 -10.39 10.09
N LEU A 151 -8.07 -9.82 8.93
CA LEU A 151 -7.14 -9.02 8.14
C LEU A 151 -6.80 -7.74 8.91
N GLN A 152 -5.52 -7.41 8.98
CA GLN A 152 -5.02 -6.17 9.58
C GLN A 152 -4.75 -5.16 8.46
N ILE A 153 -5.45 -4.03 8.50
CA ILE A 153 -5.45 -3.01 7.45
C ILE A 153 -4.86 -1.73 8.02
N ALA A 154 -3.69 -1.31 7.51
CA ALA A 154 -3.03 -0.09 7.90
C ALA A 154 -3.46 1.09 7.03
N THR A 155 -3.76 2.21 7.69
CA THR A 155 -4.10 3.49 7.08
C THR A 155 -4.21 4.59 8.14
N TYR A 156 -3.93 5.84 7.76
CA TYR A 156 -4.10 7.04 8.58
C TYR A 156 -3.46 6.92 9.97
N GLY A 157 -2.23 6.41 10.01
CA GLY A 157 -1.51 6.20 11.28
C GLY A 157 -2.07 5.07 12.16
N GLY A 158 -3.09 4.34 11.69
CA GLY A 158 -3.77 3.31 12.46
C GLY A 158 -3.76 1.94 11.78
N VAL A 159 -4.25 0.94 12.51
CA VAL A 159 -4.55 -0.41 11.97
C VAL A 159 -5.94 -0.81 12.43
N HIS A 160 -6.78 -1.26 11.50
CA HIS A 160 -8.13 -1.75 11.78
C HIS A 160 -8.34 -3.16 11.25
N ASN A 161 -9.38 -3.82 11.76
CA ASN A 161 -9.74 -5.18 11.38
C ASN A 161 -10.63 -5.18 10.13
N GLY A 162 -10.50 -6.22 9.31
CA GLY A 162 -11.42 -6.49 8.21
C GLY A 162 -11.29 -7.90 7.67
N THR A 163 -11.77 -8.11 6.45
CA THR A 163 -11.60 -9.36 5.70
C THR A 163 -11.22 -9.04 4.25
N VAL A 164 -10.40 -9.88 3.62
CA VAL A 164 -10.06 -9.73 2.20
C VAL A 164 -11.33 -9.74 1.34
N ALA A 165 -12.30 -10.60 1.68
CA ALA A 165 -13.56 -10.66 0.95
C ALA A 165 -14.36 -9.36 1.04
N GLY A 166 -14.51 -8.76 2.23
CA GLY A 166 -15.21 -7.49 2.40
C GLY A 166 -14.50 -6.34 1.67
N GLN A 167 -13.17 -6.31 1.71
CA GLN A 167 -12.38 -5.31 1.02
C GLN A 167 -12.54 -5.40 -0.51
N VAL A 168 -12.43 -6.61 -1.07
CA VAL A 168 -12.55 -6.81 -2.52
C VAL A 168 -13.98 -6.64 -3.02
N SER A 169 -14.97 -7.24 -2.34
CA SER A 169 -16.35 -7.23 -2.86
C SER A 169 -17.09 -5.91 -2.63
N LYS A 170 -16.79 -5.19 -1.53
CA LYS A 170 -17.57 -4.00 -1.14
C LYS A 170 -16.80 -2.69 -1.31
N LYS A 171 -15.47 -2.73 -1.20
CA LYS A 171 -14.65 -1.52 -1.11
C LYS A 171 -13.70 -1.35 -2.29
N ALA A 172 -13.48 -2.34 -3.14
CA ALA A 172 -12.55 -2.22 -4.26
C ALA A 172 -12.92 -1.07 -5.20
N LEU A 173 -11.93 -0.27 -5.59
CA LEU A 173 -12.03 0.47 -6.83
C LEU A 173 -11.79 -0.49 -8.01
N HIS A 174 -12.62 -0.39 -9.03
CA HIS A 174 -12.51 -1.22 -10.24
C HIS A 174 -11.92 -0.41 -11.39
N GLY A 175 -11.04 -1.04 -12.15
CA GLY A 175 -10.34 -0.42 -13.25
C GLY A 175 -10.34 -1.21 -14.54
N LYS A 176 -9.53 -0.74 -15.48
CA LYS A 176 -9.38 -1.36 -16.81
C LYS A 176 -8.52 -2.64 -16.74
N ALA A 177 -8.61 -3.45 -17.78
CA ALA A 177 -7.93 -4.74 -17.84
C ALA A 177 -6.49 -4.59 -18.39
N GLY A 178 -5.49 -4.96 -17.60
CA GLY A 178 -4.11 -5.12 -18.07
C GLY A 178 -3.22 -3.89 -17.92
N ALA A 179 -1.91 -4.16 -17.82
CA ALA A 179 -0.88 -3.15 -17.55
C ALA A 179 -0.54 -2.29 -18.77
N ALA A 180 -0.66 -2.82 -19.99
CA ALA A 180 -0.40 -2.09 -21.24
C ALA A 180 -1.39 -0.93 -21.45
N GLN A 181 -2.57 -1.00 -20.83
CA GLN A 181 -3.56 0.07 -20.85
C GLN A 181 -3.26 1.17 -19.82
N GLN A 182 -2.23 1.00 -18.99
CA GLN A 182 -1.84 1.93 -17.93
C GLN A 182 -0.69 2.82 -18.41
N HIS A 183 -1.00 4.08 -18.66
CA HIS A 183 -0.05 5.07 -19.15
C HIS A 183 0.24 6.18 -18.11
N ASN A 184 -0.55 6.29 -17.04
CA ASN A 184 -0.45 7.39 -16.06
C ASN A 184 -0.05 6.92 -14.66
N TYR A 185 1.10 7.40 -14.17
CA TYR A 185 1.55 7.23 -12.79
C TYR A 185 0.87 8.21 -11.81
N PHE A 186 0.29 9.29 -12.35
CA PHE A 186 -0.34 10.37 -11.61
C PHE A 186 -1.74 10.65 -12.15
N CYS A 187 -2.78 10.35 -11.37
CA CYS A 187 -4.18 10.77 -11.52
C CYS A 187 -5.04 9.95 -10.54
N GLY A 188 -6.31 10.33 -10.37
CA GLY A 188 -7.26 9.53 -9.58
C GLY A 188 -8.13 8.56 -10.37
N SER A 189 -7.76 8.24 -11.62
CA SER A 189 -8.69 7.59 -12.52
C SER A 189 -8.80 6.08 -12.30
N SER A 190 -10.02 5.57 -12.52
CA SER A 190 -10.36 4.15 -12.56
C SER A 190 -9.44 3.34 -13.48
N GLY A 191 -8.81 3.94 -14.49
CA GLY A 191 -7.86 3.28 -15.38
C GLY A 191 -6.85 2.40 -14.64
N ALA A 192 -6.19 2.94 -13.63
CA ALA A 192 -5.07 2.31 -12.90
C ALA A 192 -5.44 1.59 -11.60
N ALA A 193 -6.74 1.43 -11.33
CA ALA A 193 -7.22 0.79 -10.11
C ALA A 193 -6.80 -0.69 -10.04
N GLY A 194 -6.46 -1.13 -8.83
CA GLY A 194 -5.94 -2.46 -8.62
C GLY A 194 -5.31 -2.64 -7.25
N TYR A 195 -4.32 -3.51 -7.19
CA TYR A 195 -3.54 -3.74 -5.98
C TYR A 195 -2.09 -4.03 -6.32
N VAL A 196 -1.19 -3.72 -5.40
CA VAL A 196 0.23 -4.01 -5.52
C VAL A 196 0.65 -4.99 -4.44
N THR A 197 1.26 -6.10 -4.84
CA THR A 197 1.91 -7.02 -3.91
C THR A 197 3.36 -6.61 -3.73
N VAL A 198 3.85 -6.51 -2.49
CA VAL A 198 5.23 -6.12 -2.18
C VAL A 198 5.91 -7.22 -1.37
N LYS A 199 7.01 -7.77 -1.89
CA LYS A 199 7.86 -8.73 -1.15
C LYS A 199 8.65 -8.02 -0.06
N GLY A 200 8.97 -8.73 1.03
CA GLY A 200 9.93 -8.23 2.03
C GLY A 200 11.37 -8.47 1.58
N GLY A 201 12.32 -7.72 2.16
CA GLY A 201 13.75 -7.98 1.97
C GLY A 201 14.11 -9.35 2.55
N SER A 202 15.05 -10.04 1.91
CA SER A 202 15.63 -11.31 2.40
C SER A 202 16.55 -11.06 3.59
#